data_AF-A0A3B4A9B3-F1
#
_entry.id   AF-A0A3B4A9B3-F1
#
_cell.length_a   1.000
_cell.length_b   1.000
_cell.length_c   1.000
_cell.angle_alpha   90.00
_cell.angle_beta   90.00
_cell.angle_gamma   90.00
#
_symmetry.space_group_name_H-M   'P 1'
#
loop_
_entity.id
_entity.type
_entity.pdbx_description
1 polymer ?
#
loop_
_entity_poly.entity_id
_entity_poly.type
_entity_poly.pdbx_seq_one_letter_code
_entity_poly.pdbx_strand_id
1 'polypeptide(L)'
;MALPGVCHSILNARHSKNGYGNLDTPEKLFNQDYQQLKQYCLIRRVRYIDDMFPPDTRSIGPTILNSSDLSKVLWARPHKIVPNPSLVVDGISRFDFGQGIVGNCWFLASIGALTFQKPILAQVVPMDQSFDDNYCGLFHFRFWRYGRWVDVVIDDKLPTINGRLIFVHSKDPTEFWPALLEKAYAKYDTCLFC
;
A
#
# COMPACT_ATOMS: atom_id res chain seq x y z
N MET A 1 38.33 -2.10 6.21
CA MET A 1 36.98 -1.57 5.94
C MET A 1 36.62 -1.90 4.50
N ALA A 2 35.61 -2.73 4.26
CA ALA A 2 35.14 -3.01 2.90
C ALA A 2 34.25 -1.86 2.41
N LEU A 3 34.38 -1.48 1.14
CA LEU A 3 33.60 -0.42 0.48
C LEU A 3 32.08 -0.71 0.60
N PRO A 4 31.23 0.30 0.83
CA PRO A 4 29.79 0.14 1.04
C PRO A 4 29.07 -0.70 -0.03
N GLY A 5 29.53 -0.63 -1.28
CA GLY A 5 28.95 -1.38 -2.40
C GLY A 5 29.29 -2.88 -2.44
N VAL A 6 30.39 -3.31 -1.83
CA VAL A 6 30.83 -4.71 -1.84
C VAL A 6 30.05 -5.54 -0.81
N CYS A 7 29.66 -4.93 0.32
CA CYS A 7 28.82 -5.60 1.31
C CYS A 7 27.40 -5.84 0.77
N HIS A 8 26.83 -4.84 0.07
CA HIS A 8 25.52 -4.96 -0.56
C HIS A 8 25.48 -6.03 -1.64
N SER A 9 26.48 -6.13 -2.51
CA SER A 9 26.51 -7.15 -3.57
C SER A 9 26.67 -8.57 -3.03
N ILE A 10 27.46 -8.76 -1.96
CA ILE A 10 27.63 -10.07 -1.31
C ILE A 10 26.36 -10.49 -0.55
N LEU A 11 25.74 -9.59 0.21
CA LEU A 11 24.44 -9.83 0.86
C LEU A 11 23.37 -10.13 -0.18
N ASN A 12 23.37 -9.39 -1.29
CA ASN A 12 22.40 -9.58 -2.35
C ASN A 12 22.53 -10.92 -3.07
N ALA A 13 23.76 -11.37 -3.33
CA ALA A 13 24.03 -12.67 -3.91
C ALA A 13 23.66 -13.82 -2.95
N ARG A 14 23.84 -13.64 -1.63
CA ARG A 14 23.46 -14.62 -0.60
C ARG A 14 21.94 -14.72 -0.43
N HIS A 15 21.22 -13.59 -0.45
CA HIS A 15 19.75 -13.57 -0.37
C HIS A 15 19.10 -14.20 -1.60
N SER A 16 19.60 -13.88 -2.80
CA SER A 16 19.13 -14.49 -4.05
C SER A 16 19.39 -16.01 -4.10
N LYS A 17 20.53 -16.49 -3.58
CA LYS A 17 20.83 -17.94 -3.46
C LYS A 17 19.89 -18.69 -2.53
N ASN A 18 19.32 -18.03 -1.53
CA ASN A 18 18.41 -18.61 -0.55
C ASN A 18 16.92 -18.40 -0.92
N GLY A 19 16.63 -17.84 -2.10
CA GLY A 19 15.27 -17.57 -2.59
C GLY A 19 14.65 -16.25 -2.13
N TYR A 20 15.27 -15.50 -1.22
CA TYR A 20 14.70 -14.25 -0.71
C TYR A 20 14.50 -13.20 -1.81
N GLY A 21 13.32 -12.60 -1.82
CA GLY A 21 12.90 -11.61 -2.81
C GLY A 21 12.31 -12.23 -4.09
N ASN A 22 12.11 -13.55 -4.13
CA ASN A 22 11.30 -14.18 -5.18
C ASN A 22 9.80 -14.05 -4.88
N LEU A 23 8.96 -14.58 -5.78
CA LEU A 23 7.51 -14.44 -5.68
C LEU A 23 6.90 -15.13 -4.45
N ASP A 24 7.46 -16.28 -4.06
CA ASP A 24 6.97 -17.09 -2.95
C ASP A 24 7.47 -16.58 -1.60
N THR A 25 8.59 -15.85 -1.60
CA THR A 25 9.24 -15.30 -0.40
C THR A 25 9.66 -13.85 -0.62
N PRO A 26 8.69 -12.92 -0.74
CA PRO A 26 8.99 -11.51 -0.92
C PRO A 26 9.74 -10.96 0.30
N GLU A 27 10.61 -9.99 0.05
CA GLU A 27 11.29 -9.22 1.10
C GLU A 27 10.25 -8.41 1.89
N LYS A 28 10.35 -8.36 3.22
CA LYS A 28 9.37 -7.66 4.06
C LYS A 28 9.84 -6.24 4.31
N LEU A 29 9.09 -5.24 3.83
CA LEU A 29 9.42 -3.84 4.13
C LEU A 29 9.39 -3.62 5.65
N PHE A 30 10.44 -3.01 6.19
CA PHE A 30 10.61 -2.78 7.64
C PHE A 30 10.48 -4.03 8.51
N ASN A 31 10.75 -5.22 7.97
CA ASN A 31 10.56 -6.52 8.64
C ASN A 31 9.11 -6.77 9.12
N GLN A 32 8.12 -6.07 8.54
CA GLN A 32 6.71 -6.28 8.87
C GLN A 32 6.19 -7.52 8.13
N ASP A 33 5.75 -8.54 8.88
CA ASP A 33 5.15 -9.76 8.33
C ASP A 33 3.62 -9.68 8.39
N TYR A 34 2.97 -9.67 7.22
CA TYR A 34 1.51 -9.57 7.11
C TYR A 34 0.77 -10.63 7.92
N GLN A 35 1.18 -11.91 7.84
CA GLN A 35 0.47 -13.01 8.50
C GLN A 35 0.63 -12.97 10.01
N GLN A 36 1.84 -12.67 10.51
CA GLN A 36 2.10 -12.53 11.94
C GLN A 36 1.35 -11.33 12.53
N LEU A 37 1.38 -10.18 11.84
CA LEU A 37 0.65 -8.98 12.27
C LEU A 37 -0.87 -9.21 12.25
N LYS A 38 -1.39 -9.86 11.19
CA LYS A 38 -2.81 -10.23 11.09
C LYS A 38 -3.23 -11.11 12.25
N GLN A 39 -2.47 -12.18 12.52
CA GLN A 39 -2.75 -13.09 13.63
C GLN A 39 -2.72 -12.37 14.98
N TYR A 40 -1.71 -11.51 15.21
CA TYR A 40 -1.63 -10.70 16.42
C TYR A 40 -2.86 -9.81 16.59
N CYS A 41 -3.23 -9.05 15.56
CA CYS A 41 -4.37 -8.13 15.60
C CYS A 41 -5.69 -8.86 15.83
N LEU A 42 -5.89 -10.03 15.20
CA LEU A 42 -7.08 -10.86 15.37
C LEU A 42 -7.19 -11.43 16.78
N ILE A 43 -6.11 -12.02 17.32
CA ILE A 43 -6.09 -12.56 18.69
C ILE A 43 -6.36 -11.45 19.71
N ARG A 44 -5.72 -10.29 19.55
CA ARG A 44 -5.84 -9.17 20.47
C ARG A 44 -7.11 -8.35 20.26
N ARG A 45 -7.87 -8.61 19.20
CA ARG A 45 -9.06 -7.85 18.77
C ARG A 45 -8.78 -6.36 18.63
N VAL A 46 -7.61 -6.02 18.08
CA VAL A 46 -7.20 -4.64 17.82
C VAL A 46 -7.21 -4.35 16.32
N ARG A 47 -7.36 -3.08 15.97
CA ARG A 47 -7.17 -2.62 14.60
C ARG A 47 -5.71 -2.26 14.39
N TYR A 48 -5.11 -2.75 13.31
CA TYR A 48 -3.73 -2.42 12.96
C TYR A 48 -3.59 -0.91 12.70
N ILE A 49 -2.50 -0.35 13.21
CA ILE A 49 -2.04 1.00 12.94
C ILE A 49 -0.59 0.87 12.53
N ASP A 50 -0.23 1.51 11.43
CA ASP A 50 1.10 1.41 10.86
C ASP A 50 2.02 2.49 11.43
N ASP A 51 2.81 2.13 12.45
CA ASP A 51 3.74 3.06 13.08
C ASP A 51 4.86 3.54 12.13
N MET A 52 5.14 2.77 11.07
CA MET A 52 6.14 3.11 10.04
C MET A 52 5.58 4.06 8.97
N PHE A 53 4.26 4.23 8.91
CA PHE A 53 3.60 5.16 8.00
C PHE A 53 2.36 5.76 8.68
N PRO A 54 2.58 6.62 9.69
CA PRO A 54 1.53 7.05 10.60
C PRO A 54 0.45 7.88 9.89
N PRO A 55 -0.80 7.81 10.33
CA PRO A 55 -1.92 8.55 9.73
C PRO A 55 -1.91 10.02 10.14
N ASP A 56 -0.85 10.75 9.78
CA ASP A 56 -0.68 12.18 10.02
C ASP A 56 0.00 12.89 8.84
N THR A 57 0.27 14.18 9.01
CA THR A 57 0.79 15.05 7.94
C THR A 57 2.18 14.64 7.45
N ARG A 58 2.97 13.91 8.25
CA ARG A 58 4.30 13.41 7.86
C ARG A 58 4.22 12.42 6.70
N SER A 59 3.14 11.64 6.63
CA SER A 59 2.90 10.64 5.57
C SER A 59 2.28 11.21 4.29
N ILE A 60 1.84 12.47 4.29
CA ILE A 60 1.30 13.15 3.09
C ILE A 60 2.42 13.89 2.34
N GLY A 61 3.43 14.36 3.07
CA GLY A 61 4.51 15.19 2.52
C GLY A 61 4.17 16.69 2.52
N PRO A 62 5.15 17.56 2.76
CA PRO A 62 4.92 18.98 3.00
C PRO A 62 4.53 19.80 1.75
N THR A 63 4.74 19.26 0.55
CA THR A 63 4.57 19.97 -0.73
C THR A 63 3.33 19.55 -1.50
N ILE A 64 2.61 18.52 -1.04
CA ILE A 64 1.49 17.91 -1.77
C ILE A 64 0.20 18.72 -1.64
N LEU A 65 -0.04 19.33 -0.47
CA LEU A 65 -1.19 20.16 -0.19
C LEU A 65 -0.75 21.53 0.33
N ASN A 66 -1.54 22.56 0.06
CA ASN A 66 -1.39 23.84 0.74
C ASN A 66 -1.74 23.70 2.24
N SER A 67 -1.24 24.63 3.08
CA SER A 67 -1.42 24.58 4.53
C SER A 67 -2.90 24.57 4.96
N SER A 68 -3.76 25.27 4.23
CA SER A 68 -5.18 25.37 4.55
C SER A 68 -5.92 24.04 4.34
N ASP A 69 -5.59 23.29 3.30
CA ASP A 69 -6.18 21.99 3.03
C ASP A 69 -5.58 20.90 3.90
N LEU A 70 -4.27 20.96 4.17
CA LEU A 70 -3.58 20.06 5.10
C LEU A 70 -4.22 20.10 6.50
N SER A 71 -4.64 21.29 6.96
CA SER A 71 -5.31 21.46 8.26
C SER A 71 -6.70 20.82 8.34
N LYS A 72 -7.33 20.53 7.21
CA LYS A 72 -8.66 19.90 7.12
C LYS A 72 -8.58 18.38 6.96
N VAL A 73 -7.38 17.82 6.77
CA VAL A 73 -7.22 16.39 6.51
C VAL A 73 -7.57 15.58 7.75
N LEU A 74 -8.47 14.62 7.57
CA LEU A 74 -8.83 13.61 8.56
C LEU A 74 -8.54 12.22 8.01
N TRP A 75 -7.83 11.40 8.79
CA TRP A 75 -7.52 10.02 8.42
C TRP A 75 -8.63 9.07 8.86
N ALA A 76 -9.40 8.56 7.90
CA ALA A 76 -10.57 7.71 8.13
C ALA A 76 -10.35 6.31 7.56
N ARG A 77 -10.91 5.28 8.20
CA ARG A 77 -10.98 3.92 7.62
C ARG A 77 -12.16 3.85 6.64
N PRO A 78 -12.13 3.00 5.60
CA PRO A 78 -13.22 2.82 4.63
C PRO A 78 -14.61 2.65 5.26
N HIS A 79 -14.71 1.87 6.34
CA HIS A 79 -15.94 1.68 7.13
C HIS A 79 -16.53 2.96 7.76
N LYS A 80 -15.78 4.06 7.80
CA LYS A 80 -16.25 5.39 8.25
C LYS A 80 -16.60 6.31 7.09
N ILE A 81 -16.25 5.93 5.86
CA ILE A 81 -16.44 6.71 4.64
C ILE A 81 -17.71 6.24 3.93
N VAL A 82 -17.88 4.92 3.77
CA VAL A 82 -19.01 4.31 3.07
C VAL A 82 -19.55 3.08 3.81
N PRO A 83 -20.84 2.72 3.63
CA PRO A 83 -21.35 1.43 4.07
C PRO A 83 -20.74 0.30 3.23
N ASN A 84 -20.39 -0.83 3.87
CA ASN A 84 -19.90 -2.06 3.22
C ASN A 84 -18.73 -1.85 2.23
N PRO A 85 -17.57 -1.35 2.69
CA PRO A 85 -16.41 -1.21 1.82
C PRO A 85 -15.93 -2.57 1.32
N SER A 86 -15.46 -2.61 0.08
CA SER A 86 -14.89 -3.78 -0.58
C SER A 86 -13.48 -3.44 -1.08
N LEU A 87 -12.60 -4.44 -1.11
CA LEU A 87 -11.26 -4.23 -1.63
C LEU A 87 -11.33 -4.08 -3.16
N VAL A 88 -11.97 -5.04 -3.82
CA VAL A 88 -12.17 -5.07 -5.27
C VAL A 88 -13.63 -5.38 -5.53
N VAL A 89 -14.26 -4.67 -6.48
CA VAL A 89 -15.64 -4.88 -6.93
C VAL A 89 -15.59 -5.26 -8.41
N ASP A 90 -16.06 -6.45 -8.76
CA ASP A 90 -16.09 -6.97 -10.14
C ASP A 90 -14.72 -7.09 -10.84
N GLY A 91 -13.66 -7.31 -10.06
CA GLY A 91 -12.29 -7.50 -10.54
C GLY A 91 -11.52 -6.19 -10.69
N ILE A 92 -10.23 -6.28 -11.03
CA ILE A 92 -9.37 -5.09 -11.18
C ILE A 92 -9.27 -4.68 -12.65
N SER A 93 -9.59 -3.43 -12.93
CA SER A 93 -9.69 -2.84 -14.25
C SER A 93 -9.17 -1.40 -14.27
N ARG A 94 -8.59 -0.98 -15.40
CA ARG A 94 -8.13 0.41 -15.60
C ARG A 94 -9.26 1.45 -15.53
N PHE A 95 -10.50 1.00 -15.66
CA PHE A 95 -11.66 1.90 -15.65
C PHE A 95 -12.15 2.19 -14.23
N ASP A 96 -11.63 1.47 -13.25
CA ASP A 96 -12.13 1.49 -11.88
C ASP A 96 -11.74 2.78 -11.19
N PHE A 97 -10.61 3.40 -11.52
CA PHE A 97 -10.10 4.54 -10.78
C PHE A 97 -10.03 5.84 -11.59
N GLY A 98 -10.08 6.95 -10.86
CA GLY A 98 -9.88 8.30 -11.36
C GLY A 98 -8.79 9.03 -10.58
N GLN A 99 -8.26 10.09 -11.18
CA GLN A 99 -7.32 10.99 -10.51
C GLN A 99 -8.04 11.77 -9.41
N GLY A 100 -7.43 11.79 -8.21
CA GLY A 100 -7.88 12.63 -7.09
C GLY A 100 -7.51 14.11 -7.28
N ILE A 101 -7.44 14.87 -6.18
CA ILE A 101 -7.07 16.29 -6.22
C ILE A 101 -5.57 16.47 -6.53
N VAL A 102 -4.77 15.43 -6.30
CA VAL A 102 -3.30 15.45 -6.43
C VAL A 102 -2.83 14.86 -7.76
N GLY A 103 -1.74 15.42 -8.31
CA GLY A 103 -1.10 15.05 -9.58
C GLY A 103 -0.41 13.68 -9.61
N ASN A 104 -1.16 12.57 -9.57
CA ASN A 104 -0.64 11.19 -9.57
C ASN A 104 -0.80 10.45 -10.92
N CYS A 105 -0.93 11.20 -12.03
CA CYS A 105 -1.19 10.63 -13.35
C CYS A 105 -0.13 9.60 -13.81
N TRP A 106 1.14 9.77 -13.42
CA TRP A 106 2.22 8.83 -13.73
C TRP A 106 2.02 7.46 -13.03
N PHE A 107 1.56 7.48 -11.78
CA PHE A 107 1.24 6.28 -11.00
C PHE A 107 0.02 5.58 -11.60
N LEU A 108 -1.05 6.35 -11.86
CA LEU A 108 -2.28 5.83 -12.47
C LEU A 108 -2.07 5.24 -13.86
N ALA A 109 -1.21 5.85 -14.69
CA ALA A 109 -0.86 5.29 -16.00
C ALA A 109 -0.14 3.94 -15.86
N SER A 110 0.75 3.82 -14.87
CA SER A 110 1.48 2.58 -14.59
C SER A 110 0.54 1.46 -14.11
N ILE A 111 -0.37 1.77 -13.17
CA ILE A 111 -1.39 0.83 -12.70
C ILE A 111 -2.35 0.47 -13.83
N GLY A 112 -2.77 1.44 -14.64
CA GLY A 112 -3.63 1.21 -15.81
C GLY A 112 -3.01 0.23 -16.80
N ALA A 113 -1.71 0.34 -17.08
CA ALA A 113 -0.99 -0.62 -17.91
C ALA A 113 -0.90 -2.01 -17.25
N LEU A 114 -0.69 -2.05 -15.94
CA LEU A 114 -0.60 -3.30 -15.18
C LEU A 114 -1.91 -4.10 -15.21
N THR A 115 -3.07 -3.44 -15.30
CA THR A 115 -4.37 -4.13 -15.37
C THR A 115 -4.51 -5.07 -16.59
N PHE A 116 -3.73 -4.84 -17.66
CA PHE A 116 -3.68 -5.74 -18.81
C PHE A 116 -2.84 -7.01 -18.58
N GLN A 117 -2.01 -7.03 -17.54
CA GLN A 117 -1.12 -8.14 -17.17
C GLN A 117 -1.65 -8.83 -15.91
N LYS A 118 -2.81 -9.48 -16.03
CA LYS A 118 -3.52 -10.13 -14.90
C LYS A 118 -2.62 -11.00 -13.99
N PRO A 119 -1.70 -11.82 -14.52
CA PRO A 119 -0.82 -12.62 -13.65
C PRO A 119 0.08 -11.77 -12.77
N ILE A 120 0.60 -10.64 -13.27
CA ILE A 120 1.47 -9.74 -12.51
C ILE A 120 0.64 -8.92 -11.54
N LEU A 121 -0.54 -8.45 -11.97
CA LEU A 121 -1.46 -7.71 -11.11
C LEU A 121 -1.88 -8.50 -9.87
N ALA A 122 -2.16 -9.81 -10.03
CA ALA A 122 -2.48 -10.70 -8.92
C ALA A 122 -1.32 -10.87 -7.92
N GLN A 123 -0.08 -10.58 -8.34
CA GLN A 123 1.06 -10.52 -7.41
C GLN A 123 1.14 -9.18 -6.69
N VAL A 124 0.85 -8.08 -7.39
CA VAL A 124 0.88 -6.73 -6.82
C VAL A 124 -0.24 -6.53 -5.80
N VAL A 125 -1.43 -7.04 -6.10
CA VAL A 125 -2.62 -6.99 -5.26
C VAL A 125 -3.04 -8.42 -4.89
N PRO A 126 -2.52 -8.98 -3.78
CA PRO A 126 -2.99 -10.25 -3.26
C PRO A 126 -4.49 -10.18 -2.95
N MET A 127 -5.23 -11.23 -3.34
CA MET A 127 -6.70 -11.30 -3.21
C MET A 127 -7.16 -12.03 -1.93
N ASP A 128 -6.23 -12.37 -1.02
CA ASP A 128 -6.48 -13.03 0.27
C ASP A 128 -6.76 -12.03 1.43
N GLN A 129 -7.16 -10.82 1.06
CA GLN A 129 -7.49 -9.71 1.96
C GLN A 129 -8.88 -9.14 1.64
N SER A 130 -9.65 -8.85 2.68
CA SER A 130 -11.00 -8.31 2.56
C SER A 130 -11.34 -7.40 3.74
N PHE A 131 -12.45 -6.66 3.60
CA PHE A 131 -13.01 -5.83 4.66
C PHE A 131 -13.99 -6.58 5.58
N ASP A 132 -14.38 -7.79 5.20
CA ASP A 132 -15.36 -8.59 5.92
C ASP A 132 -14.67 -9.65 6.80
N ASP A 133 -14.11 -10.68 6.18
CA ASP A 133 -13.54 -11.83 6.86
C ASP A 133 -12.18 -11.53 7.47
N ASN A 134 -12.03 -11.83 8.77
CA ASN A 134 -10.77 -11.63 9.50
C ASN A 134 -10.22 -10.20 9.35
N TYR A 135 -11.12 -9.23 9.22
CA TYR A 135 -10.77 -7.83 9.04
C TYR A 135 -10.20 -7.25 10.34
N CYS A 136 -8.95 -6.78 10.28
CA CYS A 136 -8.29 -6.06 11.36
C CYS A 136 -7.72 -4.69 10.91
N GLY A 137 -8.11 -4.18 9.75
CA GLY A 137 -7.61 -2.91 9.22
C GLY A 137 -6.17 -2.96 8.73
N LEU A 138 -5.72 -4.15 8.30
CA LEU A 138 -4.39 -4.49 7.82
C LEU A 138 -4.50 -5.01 6.39
N PHE A 139 -3.70 -4.47 5.48
CA PHE A 139 -3.61 -4.89 4.08
C PHE A 139 -2.15 -4.97 3.66
N HIS A 140 -1.87 -5.64 2.55
CA HIS A 140 -0.53 -5.67 1.97
C HIS A 140 -0.57 -5.67 0.44
N PHE A 141 0.52 -5.20 -0.14
CA PHE A 141 0.74 -5.09 -1.58
C PHE A 141 2.19 -5.45 -1.89
N ARG A 142 2.47 -5.92 -3.11
CA ARG A 142 3.83 -6.30 -3.51
C ARG A 142 4.34 -5.41 -4.63
N PHE A 143 5.57 -4.95 -4.49
CA PHE A 143 6.24 -4.16 -5.51
C PHE A 143 7.54 -4.83 -5.94
N TRP A 144 7.80 -4.82 -7.24
CA TRP A 144 9.05 -5.32 -7.79
C TRP A 144 10.10 -4.21 -7.86
N ARG A 145 11.30 -4.49 -7.35
CA ARG A 145 12.41 -3.53 -7.37
C ARG A 145 13.76 -4.22 -7.33
N TYR A 146 14.67 -3.77 -8.20
CA TYR A 146 16.05 -4.26 -8.27
C TYR A 146 16.16 -5.80 -8.27
N GLY A 147 15.25 -6.46 -8.99
CA GLY A 147 15.23 -7.92 -9.11
C GLY A 147 14.55 -8.65 -7.96
N ARG A 148 13.80 -7.96 -7.10
CA ARG A 148 13.13 -8.56 -5.94
C ARG A 148 11.69 -8.07 -5.76
N TRP A 149 10.84 -8.96 -5.28
CA TRP A 149 9.55 -8.61 -4.72
C TRP A 149 9.72 -8.13 -3.28
N VAL A 150 9.08 -7.00 -2.96
CA VAL A 150 8.97 -6.47 -1.61
C VAL A 150 7.49 -6.43 -1.23
N ASP A 151 7.15 -7.06 -0.12
CA ASP A 151 5.83 -7.05 0.51
C ASP A 151 5.73 -5.84 1.45
N VAL A 152 4.69 -5.04 1.22
CA VAL A 152 4.46 -3.77 1.91
C VAL A 152 3.14 -3.85 2.64
N VAL A 153 3.24 -3.96 3.96
CA VAL A 153 2.11 -3.97 4.89
C VAL A 153 1.67 -2.54 5.18
N ILE A 154 0.37 -2.27 5.18
CA ILE A 154 -0.21 -0.97 5.56
C ILE A 154 -1.44 -1.16 6.44
N ASP A 155 -1.80 -0.11 7.20
CA ASP A 155 -3.17 0.03 7.69
C ASP A 155 -4.10 0.64 6.64
N ASP A 156 -5.42 0.53 6.84
CA ASP A 156 -6.43 1.04 5.91
C ASP A 156 -6.90 2.49 6.17
N LYS A 157 -6.21 3.26 7.02
CA LYS A 157 -6.56 4.68 7.18
C LYS A 157 -6.17 5.45 5.93
N LEU A 158 -7.11 6.18 5.37
CA LEU A 158 -6.92 7.01 4.18
C LEU A 158 -7.21 8.48 4.52
N PRO A 159 -6.44 9.43 3.97
CA PRO A 159 -6.67 10.84 4.21
C PRO A 159 -7.90 11.31 3.46
N THR A 160 -8.73 12.09 4.15
CA THR A 160 -10.00 12.60 3.63
C THR A 160 -10.16 14.07 3.97
N ILE A 161 -10.92 14.78 3.13
CA ILE A 161 -11.44 16.12 3.43
C ILE A 161 -12.96 16.05 3.24
N ASN A 162 -13.73 16.46 4.25
CA ASN A 162 -15.19 16.38 4.24
C ASN A 162 -15.73 14.98 3.89
N GLY A 163 -15.07 13.93 4.41
CA GLY A 163 -15.46 12.53 4.18
C GLY A 163 -15.17 12.00 2.77
N ARG A 164 -14.42 12.74 1.93
CA ARG A 164 -14.00 12.30 0.60
C ARG A 164 -12.50 12.05 0.53
N LEU A 165 -12.09 10.99 -0.16
CA LEU A 165 -10.67 10.70 -0.42
C LEU A 165 -10.03 11.84 -1.21
N ILE A 166 -8.83 12.25 -0.80
CA ILE A 166 -8.10 13.34 -1.46
C ILE A 166 -7.20 12.85 -2.61
N PHE A 167 -6.79 11.58 -2.57
CA PHE A 167 -5.91 10.94 -3.55
C PHE A 167 -6.69 10.01 -4.50
N VAL A 168 -6.04 8.96 -5.05
CA VAL A 168 -6.71 8.00 -5.94
C VAL A 168 -7.92 7.40 -5.22
N HIS A 169 -9.02 7.29 -5.96
CA HIS A 169 -10.22 6.57 -5.53
C HIS A 169 -10.83 5.86 -6.72
N SER A 170 -11.62 4.82 -6.42
CA SER A 170 -12.44 4.15 -7.44
C SER A 170 -13.65 5.03 -7.80
N LYS A 171 -14.18 4.82 -9.01
CA LYS A 171 -15.48 5.32 -9.46
C LYS A 171 -16.60 4.62 -8.72
N ASP A 172 -16.39 3.36 -8.32
CA ASP A 172 -17.25 2.72 -7.34
C ASP A 172 -16.85 3.26 -5.95
N PRO A 173 -17.72 3.99 -5.24
CA PRO A 173 -17.40 4.56 -3.95
C PRO A 173 -17.15 3.50 -2.86
N THR A 174 -17.53 2.25 -3.10
CA THR A 174 -17.32 1.13 -2.18
C THR A 174 -16.01 0.38 -2.43
N GLU A 175 -15.28 0.68 -3.50
CA GLU A 175 -14.05 -0.03 -3.87
C GLU A 175 -12.76 0.73 -3.47
N PHE A 176 -11.85 0.06 -2.75
CA PHE A 176 -10.71 0.71 -2.11
C PHE A 176 -9.32 0.23 -2.56
N TRP A 177 -9.19 -0.80 -3.41
CA TRP A 177 -7.87 -1.25 -3.88
C TRP A 177 -7.01 -0.14 -4.49
N PRO A 178 -7.55 0.84 -5.28
CA PRO A 178 -6.69 1.87 -5.88
C PRO A 178 -6.07 2.79 -4.81
N ALA A 179 -6.89 3.19 -3.84
CA ALA A 179 -6.48 4.09 -2.76
C ALA A 179 -5.47 3.42 -1.82
N LEU A 180 -5.70 2.15 -1.48
CA LEU A 180 -4.80 1.37 -0.63
C LEU A 180 -3.49 1.02 -1.34
N LEU A 181 -3.53 0.71 -2.64
CA LEU A 181 -2.33 0.45 -3.44
C LEU A 181 -1.46 1.71 -3.56
N GLU A 182 -2.07 2.87 -3.81
CA GLU A 182 -1.34 4.15 -3.80
C GLU A 182 -0.69 4.43 -2.45
N LYS A 183 -1.40 4.21 -1.34
CA LYS A 183 -0.85 4.37 0.00
C LYS A 183 0.34 3.44 0.23
N ALA A 184 0.25 2.18 -0.16
CA ALA A 184 1.35 1.22 -0.04
C ALA A 184 2.54 1.65 -0.88
N TYR A 185 2.32 2.17 -2.09
CA TYR A 185 3.38 2.71 -2.92
C TYR A 185 4.03 3.95 -2.30
N ALA A 186 3.24 4.87 -1.73
CA ALA A 186 3.76 6.05 -1.04
C ALA A 186 4.65 5.66 0.16
N LYS A 187 4.23 4.67 0.95
CA LYS A 187 5.05 4.10 2.03
C LYS A 187 6.35 3.50 1.49
N TYR A 188 6.26 2.71 0.42
CA TYR A 188 7.39 2.05 -0.19
C TYR A 188 8.43 3.03 -0.74
N ASP A 189 7.97 4.09 -1.41
CA ASP A 189 8.82 5.12 -2.00
C ASP A 189 9.43 6.04 -0.95
N THR A 190 8.69 6.37 0.12
CA THR A 190 9.21 7.20 1.23
C THR A 190 10.41 6.56 1.94
N CYS A 191 10.55 5.24 1.88
CA CYS A 191 11.66 4.51 2.47
C CYS A 191 13.02 4.71 1.73
N LEU A 192 13.06 5.47 0.63
CA LEU A 192 14.26 5.58 -0.21
C LEU A 192 15.31 6.63 0.14
N PHE A 193 15.06 7.46 1.14
CA PHE A 193 16.00 8.48 1.57
C PHE A 193 16.43 8.33 3.04
N CYS A 194 16.40 7.10 3.59
CA CYS A 194 17.08 6.78 4.85
C CYS A 194 18.40 6.05 4.59
#